data_AF-A0A7C0US44-F1
#
_entry.id   AF-A0A7C0US44-F1
#
_cell.length_a   1.000
_cell.length_b   1.000
_cell.length_c   1.000
_cell.angle_alpha   90.00
_cell.angle_beta   90.00
_cell.angle_gamma   90.00
#
_symmetry.space_group_name_H-M   'P 1'
#
loop_
_entity.id
_entity.type
_entity.pdbx_description
1 polymer ?
#
loop_
_entity_poly.entity_id
_entity_poly.type
_entity_poly.pdbx_seq_one_letter_code
_entity_poly.pdbx_strand_id
1 'polypeptide(L)'
;MCGIAGYVGHRNAAEVLIDCLKRLEYRGYDSVGIGVIGKKLSVFKDVGEIKDVREKLPEMHGNIGIGHTRWATHGKVSRENAHPHLSCDGKIALVHNGIIENFKTLKEELENKGHKFLSETDSEVIVHLIEEEYDGKIEEAVISAIKKIKGSYAIVVISQNEPEKIIAARKGSPLIIGVGD
;
A
#
# COMPACT_ATOMS: atom_id res chain seq x y z
N MET A 1 16.10 -0.57 -0.43
CA MET A 1 15.17 -0.34 -1.56
C MET A 1 13.92 -1.16 -1.28
N CYS A 2 12.71 -0.64 -1.26
CA CYS A 2 11.56 -1.43 -0.77
C CYS A 2 11.08 -2.50 -1.79
N GLY A 3 10.23 -3.44 -1.34
CA GLY A 3 9.56 -4.46 -2.17
C GLY A 3 8.04 -4.26 -2.21
N ILE A 4 7.42 -4.39 -3.39
CA ILE A 4 5.96 -4.37 -3.58
C ILE A 4 5.51 -5.73 -4.12
N ALA A 5 4.40 -6.24 -3.59
CA ALA A 5 3.68 -7.38 -4.13
C ALA A 5 2.20 -7.04 -4.28
N GLY A 6 1.56 -7.57 -5.32
CA GLY A 6 0.12 -7.50 -5.53
C GLY A 6 -0.35 -8.82 -6.13
N TYR A 7 -1.53 -9.29 -5.73
CA TYR A 7 -2.11 -10.53 -6.24
C TYR A 7 -3.62 -10.40 -6.36
N VAL A 8 -4.16 -10.82 -7.51
CA VAL A 8 -5.58 -11.04 -7.75
C VAL A 8 -5.71 -12.36 -8.53
N GLY A 9 -6.55 -13.29 -8.06
CA GLY A 9 -6.68 -14.60 -8.70
C GLY A 9 -7.57 -15.59 -7.94
N HIS A 10 -7.22 -16.88 -7.98
CA HIS A 10 -8.00 -17.96 -7.37
C HIS A 10 -7.44 -18.48 -6.04
N ARG A 11 -6.16 -18.20 -5.72
CA ARG A 11 -5.52 -18.65 -4.47
C ARG A 11 -5.79 -17.67 -3.33
N ASN A 12 -5.45 -18.07 -2.11
CA ASN A 12 -5.42 -17.14 -0.98
C ASN A 12 -4.31 -16.10 -1.19
N ALA A 13 -4.69 -14.83 -1.29
CA ALA A 13 -3.78 -13.72 -1.50
C ALA A 13 -2.75 -13.58 -0.38
N ALA A 14 -3.10 -13.85 0.87
CA ALA A 14 -2.17 -13.71 2.00
C ALA A 14 -0.94 -14.60 1.82
N GLU A 15 -1.14 -15.87 1.46
CA GLU A 15 -0.05 -16.83 1.24
C GLU A 15 0.83 -16.41 0.06
N VAL A 16 0.21 -16.04 -1.07
CA VAL A 16 0.93 -15.60 -2.26
C VAL A 16 1.76 -14.35 -1.98
N LEU A 17 1.19 -13.38 -1.27
CA LEU A 17 1.88 -12.14 -0.92
C LEU A 17 3.08 -12.40 -0.02
N ILE A 18 2.94 -13.24 1.01
CA ILE A 18 4.07 -13.59 1.90
C ILE A 18 5.21 -14.26 1.12
N ASP A 19 4.89 -15.18 0.22
CA ASP A 19 5.91 -15.85 -0.61
C ASP A 19 6.58 -14.88 -1.60
N CYS A 20 5.82 -13.95 -2.19
CA CYS A 20 6.36 -12.89 -3.03
C CYS A 20 7.28 -11.95 -2.23
N LEU A 21 6.85 -11.49 -1.06
CA LEU A 21 7.61 -10.58 -0.21
C LEU A 21 8.88 -11.22 0.33
N LYS A 22 8.86 -12.51 0.65
CA LYS A 22 10.07 -13.26 1.03
C LYS A 22 11.14 -13.23 -0.06
N ARG A 23 10.74 -13.25 -1.34
CA ARG A 23 11.68 -13.11 -2.48
C ARG A 23 12.20 -11.69 -2.67
N LEU A 24 11.54 -10.69 -2.08
CA LEU A 24 11.90 -9.26 -2.17
C LEU A 24 12.60 -8.73 -0.90
N GLU A 25 12.67 -9.53 0.16
CA GLU A 25 13.22 -9.17 1.47
C GLU A 25 14.67 -8.66 1.41
N TYR A 26 15.49 -9.18 0.48
CA TYR A 26 16.86 -8.70 0.27
C TYR A 26 16.95 -7.20 -0.05
N ARG A 27 15.83 -6.57 -0.45
CA ARG A 27 15.78 -5.14 -0.73
C ARG A 27 15.40 -4.32 0.53
N GLY A 28 14.63 -4.86 1.47
CA GLY A 28 14.18 -4.17 2.68
C GLY A 28 13.55 -5.11 3.71
N TYR A 29 13.83 -4.88 4.99
CA TYR A 29 13.54 -5.79 6.10
C TYR A 29 13.20 -5.08 7.42
N ASP A 30 13.04 -3.74 7.42
CA ASP A 30 12.73 -3.00 8.65
C ASP A 30 11.29 -3.27 9.12
N SER A 31 10.38 -3.47 8.16
CA SER A 31 8.98 -3.81 8.44
C SER A 31 8.33 -4.46 7.23
N VAL A 32 7.27 -5.20 7.49
CA VAL A 32 6.49 -5.92 6.49
C VAL A 32 5.01 -5.70 6.76
N GLY A 33 4.20 -5.62 5.71
CA GLY A 33 2.77 -5.73 5.86
C GLY A 33 2.04 -6.18 4.60
N ILE A 34 0.83 -6.69 4.81
CA ILE A 34 -0.10 -7.11 3.77
C ILE A 34 -1.51 -6.58 4.04
N GLY A 35 -2.25 -6.34 2.97
CA GLY A 35 -3.67 -6.02 2.98
C GLY A 35 -4.41 -6.99 2.06
N VAL A 36 -5.47 -7.62 2.56
CA VAL A 36 -6.25 -8.61 1.81
C VAL A 36 -7.72 -8.26 1.93
N ILE A 37 -8.45 -8.34 0.81
CA ILE A 37 -9.91 -8.18 0.81
C ILE A 37 -10.55 -9.57 0.84
N GLY A 38 -11.18 -9.87 1.98
CA GLY A 38 -12.12 -10.97 2.13
C GLY A 38 -13.55 -10.45 2.14
N LYS A 39 -14.30 -10.71 3.22
CA LYS A 39 -15.59 -10.03 3.48
C LYS A 39 -15.41 -8.51 3.67
N LYS A 40 -14.25 -8.11 4.18
CA LYS A 40 -13.80 -6.73 4.35
C LYS A 40 -12.30 -6.66 4.10
N LEU A 41 -11.80 -5.47 3.81
CA LEU A 41 -10.38 -5.19 3.80
C LEU A 41 -9.82 -5.40 5.21
N SER A 42 -8.78 -6.21 5.30
CA SER A 42 -8.04 -6.48 6.54
C SER A 42 -6.57 -6.22 6.26
N VAL A 43 -5.90 -5.51 7.18
CA VAL A 43 -4.48 -5.19 7.07
C VAL A 43 -3.75 -5.71 8.29
N PHE A 44 -2.62 -6.36 8.05
CA PHE A 44 -1.65 -6.69 9.08
C PHE A 44 -0.27 -6.20 8.65
N LYS A 45 0.39 -5.50 9.56
CA LYS A 45 1.74 -4.99 9.39
C LYS A 45 2.49 -5.08 10.71
N ASP A 46 3.79 -5.30 10.68
CA ASP A 46 4.62 -5.32 11.89
C ASP A 46 6.08 -4.94 11.54
N VAL A 47 6.86 -4.60 12.57
CA VAL A 47 8.30 -4.35 12.46
C VAL A 47 9.06 -5.67 12.44
N GLY A 48 10.14 -5.73 11.66
CA GLY A 48 11.03 -6.88 11.55
C GLY A 48 10.98 -7.58 10.20
N GLU A 49 11.67 -8.73 10.13
CA GLU A 49 11.82 -9.55 8.93
C GLU A 49 10.53 -10.32 8.59
N ILE A 50 10.38 -10.77 7.33
CA ILE A 50 9.21 -11.50 6.84
C ILE A 50 8.91 -12.75 7.68
N LYS A 51 9.97 -13.41 8.19
CA LYS A 51 9.86 -14.64 9.00
C LYS A 51 9.15 -14.34 10.32
N ASP A 52 9.50 -13.24 10.98
CA ASP A 52 8.97 -12.87 12.30
C ASP A 52 7.54 -12.33 12.16
N VAL A 53 7.27 -11.58 11.09
CA VAL A 53 5.93 -11.06 10.78
C VAL A 53 4.98 -12.20 10.40
N ARG A 54 5.47 -13.22 9.67
CA ARG A 54 4.67 -14.40 9.30
C ARG A 54 4.18 -15.19 10.50
N GLU A 55 4.99 -15.33 11.56
CA GLU A 55 4.60 -16.06 12.77
C GLU A 55 3.44 -15.40 13.54
N LYS A 56 3.30 -14.08 13.41
CA LYS A 56 2.27 -13.27 14.08
C LYS A 56 1.07 -12.97 13.18
N LEU A 57 1.14 -13.30 11.90
CA LEU A 57 0.12 -12.98 10.91
C LEU A 57 -1.17 -13.73 11.27
N PRO A 58 -2.29 -13.02 11.51
CA PRO A 58 -3.57 -13.69 11.72
C PRO A 58 -4.01 -14.39 10.44
N GLU A 59 -4.93 -15.34 10.56
CA GLU A 59 -5.56 -15.94 9.39
C GLU A 59 -6.31 -14.88 8.58
N MET A 60 -5.95 -14.76 7.30
CA MET A 60 -6.54 -13.81 6.36
C MET A 60 -6.98 -14.58 5.12
N HIS A 61 -8.25 -14.42 4.75
CA HIS A 61 -8.81 -15.04 3.56
C HIS A 61 -9.29 -13.98 2.59
N GLY A 62 -8.95 -14.17 1.34
CA GLY A 62 -9.29 -13.30 0.23
C GLY A 62 -8.44 -13.66 -0.96
N ASN A 63 -8.90 -13.31 -2.14
CA ASN A 63 -8.22 -13.65 -3.40
C ASN A 63 -7.61 -12.43 -4.09
N ILE A 64 -7.73 -11.27 -3.45
CA ILE A 64 -7.11 -10.01 -3.84
C ILE A 64 -6.35 -9.42 -2.65
N GLY A 65 -5.16 -8.89 -2.90
CA GLY A 65 -4.39 -8.21 -1.88
C GLY A 65 -3.11 -7.56 -2.39
N ILE A 66 -2.51 -6.78 -1.50
CA ILE A 66 -1.25 -6.08 -1.71
C ILE A 66 -0.34 -6.28 -0.51
N GLY A 67 0.97 -6.20 -0.73
CA GLY A 67 1.97 -6.41 0.29
C GLY A 67 3.21 -5.57 0.05
N HIS A 68 3.97 -5.34 1.12
CA HIS A 68 5.16 -4.52 1.08
C HIS A 68 6.23 -4.98 2.06
N THR A 69 7.49 -4.85 1.65
CA THR A 69 8.64 -4.83 2.56
C THR A 69 9.30 -3.46 2.51
N ARG A 70 9.52 -2.86 3.68
CA ARG A 70 9.97 -1.48 3.79
C ARG A 70 11.42 -1.42 4.27
N TRP A 71 12.16 -0.52 3.63
CA TRP A 71 13.40 0.06 4.15
C TRP A 71 13.10 1.52 4.48
N ALA A 72 13.14 1.90 5.74
CA ALA A 72 12.72 3.23 6.17
C ALA A 72 13.66 4.33 5.66
N THR A 73 13.15 5.27 4.87
CA THR A 73 13.86 6.48 4.44
C THR A 73 13.29 7.75 5.07
N HIS A 74 11.97 7.79 5.30
CA HIS A 74 11.26 8.84 6.03
C HIS A 74 10.48 8.22 7.20
N GLY A 75 10.46 8.89 8.35
CA GLY A 75 9.80 8.39 9.56
C GLY A 75 10.55 7.22 10.21
N LYS A 76 10.35 7.05 11.52
CA LYS A 76 10.96 5.94 12.26
C LYS A 76 10.46 4.57 11.79
N VAL A 77 11.20 3.51 12.10
CA VAL A 77 10.71 2.13 11.97
C VAL A 77 9.61 1.92 13.01
N SER A 78 8.36 1.81 12.56
CA SER A 78 7.20 1.54 13.41
C SER A 78 6.09 0.87 12.61
N ARG A 79 5.12 0.32 13.34
CA ARG A 79 3.94 -0.33 12.74
C ARG A 79 3.09 0.65 11.93
N GLU A 80 2.95 1.87 12.40
CA GLU A 80 2.17 2.94 11.78
C GLU A 80 2.77 3.35 10.43
N ASN A 81 4.10 3.46 10.38
CA ASN A 81 4.87 3.82 9.20
C ASN A 81 5.09 2.65 8.21
N ALA A 82 4.78 1.42 8.62
CA ALA A 82 4.79 0.28 7.71
C ALA A 82 3.62 0.36 6.72
N HIS A 83 3.83 -0.16 5.52
CA HIS A 83 2.76 -0.30 4.53
C HIS A 83 1.97 -1.60 4.77
N PRO A 84 0.73 -1.73 4.26
CA PRO A 84 -0.06 -0.72 3.55
C PRO A 84 -0.49 0.48 4.42
N HIS A 85 -0.66 1.63 3.78
CA HIS A 85 -1.39 2.77 4.34
C HIS A 85 -2.87 2.69 3.96
N LEU A 86 -3.73 3.25 4.80
CA LEU A 86 -5.19 3.16 4.68
C LEU A 86 -5.83 4.54 4.54
N SER A 87 -6.96 4.62 3.83
CA SER A 87 -7.87 5.77 3.89
C SER A 87 -8.41 5.97 5.32
N CYS A 88 -8.96 7.15 5.63
CA CYS A 88 -9.55 7.42 6.95
C CYS A 88 -10.67 6.44 7.31
N ASP A 89 -11.47 6.01 6.33
CA ASP A 89 -12.53 5.00 6.53
C ASP A 89 -12.05 3.54 6.48
N GLY A 90 -10.76 3.32 6.20
CA GLY A 90 -10.13 2.01 6.15
C GLY A 90 -10.54 1.13 4.96
N LYS A 91 -11.18 1.68 3.92
CA LYS A 91 -11.64 0.90 2.76
C LYS A 91 -10.68 0.90 1.58
N ILE A 92 -9.71 1.81 1.53
CA ILE A 92 -8.68 1.86 0.48
C ILE A 92 -7.33 1.54 1.14
N ALA A 93 -6.56 0.64 0.54
CA ALA A 93 -5.19 0.34 0.95
C ALA A 93 -4.19 0.63 -0.17
N LEU A 94 -3.01 1.13 0.21
CA LEU A 94 -1.95 1.49 -0.72
C LEU A 94 -0.56 1.07 -0.23
N VAL A 95 0.23 0.50 -1.14
CA VAL A 95 1.68 0.28 -0.97
C VAL A 95 2.45 1.16 -1.95
N HIS A 96 3.63 1.65 -1.54
CA HIS A 96 4.40 2.62 -2.32
C HIS A 96 5.91 2.39 -2.24
N ASN A 97 6.58 2.54 -3.38
CA ASN A 97 8.03 2.59 -3.51
C ASN A 97 8.43 3.88 -4.22
N GLY A 98 9.15 4.75 -3.54
CA GLY A 98 9.59 6.01 -4.12
C GLY A 98 9.68 7.11 -3.07
N ILE A 99 9.68 8.35 -3.52
CA ILE A 99 9.68 9.54 -2.69
C ILE A 99 8.69 10.53 -3.28
N ILE A 100 7.75 11.00 -2.45
CA ILE A 100 6.82 12.07 -2.79
C ILE A 100 7.38 13.40 -2.32
N GLU A 101 7.87 14.23 -3.24
CA GLU A 101 8.62 15.45 -2.92
C GLU A 101 7.74 16.55 -2.32
N ASN A 102 6.49 16.64 -2.75
CA ASN A 102 5.54 17.66 -2.30
C ASN A 102 4.59 17.16 -1.19
N PHE A 103 4.96 16.09 -0.46
CA PHE A 103 4.07 15.47 0.53
C PHE A 103 3.64 16.42 1.65
N LYS A 104 4.52 17.34 2.08
CA LYS A 104 4.21 18.29 3.17
C LYS A 104 3.05 19.21 2.81
N THR A 105 3.13 19.84 1.63
CA THR A 105 2.07 20.72 1.12
C THR A 105 0.75 19.96 0.95
N LEU A 106 0.80 18.76 0.37
CA LEU A 106 -0.39 17.94 0.17
C LEU A 106 -1.01 17.48 1.51
N LYS A 107 -0.17 17.16 2.51
CA LYS A 107 -0.61 16.79 3.85
C LYS A 107 -1.32 17.96 4.53
N GLU A 108 -0.75 19.16 4.51
CA GLU A 108 -1.38 20.37 5.06
C GLU A 108 -2.74 20.66 4.41
N GLU A 109 -2.85 20.54 3.08
CA GLU A 109 -4.11 20.70 2.36
C GLU A 109 -5.18 19.69 2.79
N LEU A 110 -4.80 18.42 2.95
CA LEU A 110 -5.70 17.34 3.35
C LEU A 110 -6.12 17.44 4.83
N GLU A 111 -5.19 17.81 5.72
CA GLU A 111 -5.50 18.06 7.14
C GLU A 111 -6.51 19.20 7.29
N ASN A 112 -6.38 20.28 6.50
CA ASN A 112 -7.35 21.38 6.47
C ASN A 112 -8.73 20.96 5.95
N LYS A 113 -8.81 19.87 5.18
CA LYS A 113 -10.06 19.26 4.72
C LYS A 113 -10.63 18.22 5.70
N GLY A 114 -9.93 17.97 6.81
CA GLY A 114 -10.37 17.07 7.88
C GLY A 114 -9.83 15.65 7.82
N HIS A 115 -8.88 15.36 6.91
CA HIS A 115 -8.20 14.06 6.87
C HIS A 115 -7.31 13.87 8.10
N LYS A 116 -7.29 12.65 8.64
CA LYS A 116 -6.52 12.29 9.84
C LYS A 116 -5.37 11.38 9.47
N PHE A 117 -4.15 11.90 9.57
CA PHE A 117 -2.92 11.15 9.33
C PHE A 117 -2.47 10.43 10.60
N LEU A 118 -2.02 9.18 10.44
CA LEU A 118 -1.53 8.32 11.52
C LEU A 118 -0.02 8.08 11.44
N SER A 119 0.59 8.35 10.28
CA SER A 119 2.00 8.11 10.01
C SER A 119 2.79 9.40 9.77
N GLU A 120 4.10 9.25 9.80
CA GLU A 120 5.08 10.30 9.49
C GLU A 120 5.58 10.17 8.04
N THR A 121 5.00 9.27 7.25
CA THR A 121 5.49 8.92 5.92
C THR A 121 4.94 9.85 4.85
N ASP A 122 5.72 10.02 3.79
CA ASP A 122 5.27 10.68 2.56
C ASP A 122 4.20 9.87 1.82
N SER A 123 4.07 8.58 2.13
CA SER A 123 3.25 7.62 1.41
C SER A 123 1.77 7.67 1.79
N GLU A 124 1.46 7.99 3.04
CA GLU A 124 0.09 8.12 3.53
C GLU A 124 -0.67 9.25 2.83
N VAL A 125 0.03 10.29 2.37
CA VAL A 125 -0.60 11.37 1.60
C VAL A 125 -1.25 10.86 0.31
N ILE A 126 -0.70 9.79 -0.27
CA ILE A 126 -1.21 9.25 -1.53
C ILE A 126 -2.58 8.60 -1.32
N VAL A 127 -2.76 7.83 -0.25
CA VAL A 127 -4.04 7.17 0.01
C VAL A 127 -5.14 8.16 0.40
N HIS A 128 -4.80 9.23 1.13
CA HIS A 128 -5.75 10.30 1.44
C HIS A 128 -6.08 11.17 0.23
N LEU A 129 -5.13 11.42 -0.68
CA LEU A 129 -5.45 12.04 -1.96
C LEU A 129 -6.40 11.19 -2.79
N ILE A 130 -6.20 9.87 -2.82
CA ILE A 130 -7.12 8.95 -3.53
C ILE A 130 -8.49 8.97 -2.87
N GLU A 131 -8.55 8.94 -1.54
CA GLU A 131 -9.79 9.06 -0.77
C GLU A 131 -10.55 10.36 -1.08
N GLU A 132 -9.85 11.49 -1.11
CA GLU A 132 -10.42 12.81 -1.44
C GLU A 132 -11.01 12.86 -2.85
N GLU A 133 -10.41 12.16 -3.82
CA GLU A 133 -10.87 12.13 -5.22
C GLU A 133 -11.85 10.97 -5.50
N TYR A 134 -12.20 10.17 -4.49
CA TYR A 134 -13.01 8.97 -4.69
C TYR A 134 -14.50 9.27 -4.79
N ASP A 135 -15.03 9.22 -6.00
CA ASP A 135 -16.46 9.36 -6.29
C ASP A 135 -17.08 8.04 -6.82
N GLY A 136 -16.64 6.91 -6.25
CA GLY A 136 -17.14 5.57 -6.61
C GLY A 136 -16.36 4.83 -7.69
N LYS A 137 -15.27 5.41 -8.22
CA LYS A 137 -14.38 4.77 -9.20
C LYS A 137 -12.91 4.94 -8.83
N ILE A 138 -12.30 3.87 -8.34
CA ILE A 138 -10.93 3.90 -7.79
C ILE A 138 -9.88 4.26 -8.85
N GLU A 139 -10.09 3.86 -10.10
CA GLU A 139 -9.18 4.18 -11.19
C GLU A 139 -9.11 5.69 -11.47
N GLU A 140 -10.27 6.35 -11.57
CA GLU A 140 -10.35 7.79 -11.79
C GLU A 140 -9.75 8.57 -10.60
N ALA A 141 -10.03 8.12 -9.38
CA ALA A 141 -9.45 8.70 -8.16
C ALA A 141 -7.92 8.59 -8.14
N VAL A 142 -7.35 7.43 -8.49
CA VAL A 142 -5.90 7.25 -8.61
C VAL A 142 -5.32 8.16 -9.69
N ILE A 143 -5.95 8.25 -10.86
CA ILE A 143 -5.50 9.14 -11.95
C ILE A 143 -5.49 10.60 -11.49
N SER A 144 -6.51 11.05 -10.77
CA SER A 144 -6.57 12.42 -10.23
C SER A 144 -5.51 12.67 -9.16
N ALA A 145 -5.31 11.73 -8.24
CA ALA A 145 -4.30 11.83 -7.19
C ALA A 145 -2.87 11.92 -7.76
N ILE A 146 -2.50 11.05 -8.70
CA ILE A 146 -1.13 11.01 -9.25
C ILE A 146 -0.76 12.26 -10.07
N LYS A 147 -1.75 13.01 -10.59
CA LYS A 147 -1.52 14.30 -11.27
C LYS A 147 -1.05 15.39 -10.30
N LYS A 148 -1.37 15.28 -9.01
CA LYS A 148 -0.99 16.23 -7.96
C LYS A 148 0.38 15.91 -7.34
N ILE A 149 0.91 14.72 -7.60
CA ILE A 149 2.12 14.20 -6.97
C ILE A 149 3.38 14.56 -7.77
N LYS A 150 4.40 15.05 -7.06
CA LYS A 150 5.77 15.29 -7.57
C LYS A 150 6.74 14.27 -6.98
N GLY A 151 7.74 13.90 -7.77
CA GLY A 151 8.75 12.89 -7.40
C GLY A 151 8.64 11.60 -8.21
N SER A 152 9.10 10.51 -7.61
CA SER A 152 9.12 9.17 -8.21
C SER A 152 8.36 8.19 -7.33
N TYR A 153 7.60 7.29 -7.95
CA TYR A 153 6.75 6.36 -7.25
C TYR A 153 6.47 5.11 -8.09
N ALA A 154 6.23 4.00 -7.42
CA ALA A 154 5.43 2.87 -7.88
C ALA A 154 4.40 2.63 -6.78
N ILE A 155 3.12 2.65 -7.14
CA ILE A 155 2.02 2.46 -6.21
C ILE A 155 1.15 1.30 -6.67
N VAL A 156 0.59 0.58 -5.68
CA VAL A 156 -0.43 -0.45 -5.90
C VAL A 156 -1.54 -0.22 -4.88
N VAL A 157 -2.77 -0.19 -5.39
CA VAL A 157 -3.96 0.25 -4.65
C VAL A 157 -5.07 -0.78 -4.79
N ILE A 158 -5.75 -1.06 -3.68
CA ILE A 158 -6.98 -1.86 -3.64
C ILE A 158 -8.07 -1.12 -2.88
N SER A 159 -9.31 -1.34 -3.26
CA SER A 159 -10.49 -0.75 -2.62
C SER A 159 -11.49 -1.84 -2.28
N GLN A 160 -11.98 -1.85 -1.04
CA GLN A 160 -13.03 -2.77 -0.59
C GLN A 160 -14.32 -2.62 -1.41
N ASN A 161 -14.60 -1.42 -1.91
CA ASN A 161 -15.80 -1.14 -2.70
C ASN A 161 -15.70 -1.69 -4.13
N GLU A 162 -14.49 -2.00 -4.60
CA GLU A 162 -14.23 -2.52 -5.95
C GLU A 162 -13.28 -3.73 -5.85
N PRO A 163 -13.73 -4.85 -5.23
CA PRO A 163 -12.87 -5.94 -4.75
C PRO A 163 -12.34 -6.87 -5.86
N GLU A 164 -12.57 -6.54 -7.14
CA GLU A 164 -12.21 -7.39 -8.29
C GLU A 164 -10.99 -6.85 -9.06
N LYS A 165 -10.40 -5.73 -8.62
CA LYS A 165 -9.29 -5.11 -9.34
C LYS A 165 -8.24 -4.48 -8.44
N ILE A 166 -7.02 -4.50 -8.95
CA ILE A 166 -5.87 -3.80 -8.39
C ILE A 166 -5.52 -2.67 -9.35
N ILE A 167 -5.33 -1.45 -8.83
CA ILE A 167 -4.83 -0.32 -9.61
C ILE A 167 -3.34 -0.16 -9.35
N ALA A 168 -2.56 -0.04 -10.40
CA ALA A 168 -1.11 0.14 -10.35
C ALA A 168 -0.70 1.37 -11.16
N ALA A 169 0.19 2.20 -10.61
CA ALA A 169 0.76 3.34 -11.32
C ALA A 169 2.25 3.49 -11.00
N ARG A 170 3.04 3.96 -11.97
CA ARG A 170 4.49 4.19 -11.77
C ARG A 170 5.00 5.41 -12.51
N LYS A 171 5.98 6.08 -11.90
CA LYS A 171 6.80 7.15 -12.44
C LYS A 171 8.19 7.06 -11.83
N GLY A 172 9.22 6.74 -12.63
CA GLY A 172 10.61 6.62 -12.16
C GLY A 172 10.96 5.38 -11.33
N SER A 173 10.00 4.75 -10.62
CA SER A 173 10.23 3.50 -9.87
C SER A 173 9.77 2.26 -10.67
N PRO A 174 10.51 1.13 -10.66
CA PRO A 174 10.10 -0.09 -11.37
C PRO A 174 8.82 -0.72 -10.82
N LEU A 175 7.96 -1.20 -11.74
CA LEU A 175 6.79 -2.03 -11.45
C LEU A 175 6.51 -2.90 -12.68
N ILE A 176 6.21 -4.17 -12.45
CA ILE A 176 5.91 -5.17 -13.49
C ILE A 176 4.61 -5.90 -13.16
N ILE A 177 3.90 -6.36 -14.19
CA ILE A 177 2.69 -7.17 -14.05
C ILE A 177 3.00 -8.56 -14.62
N GLY A 178 2.79 -9.59 -13.82
CA GLY A 178 2.80 -10.97 -14.28
C GLY A 178 1.37 -11.44 -14.51
N VAL A 179 1.12 -12.08 -15.65
CA VAL A 179 -0.15 -12.75 -15.94
C VAL A 179 0.10 -14.25 -15.79
N GLY A 180 -0.63 -14.88 -14.88
CA GLY A 180 -0.63 -16.33 -14.73
C GLY A 180 -1.70 -16.97 -15.60
N ASP A 181 -1.58 -18.28 -15.83
CA ASP A 181 -2.58 -19.10 -16.51
C ASP A 181 -3.79 -19.44 -15.61
#